data_AF-A0A0N5DC89-F1
#
_entry.id   AF-A0A0N5DC89-F1
#
_cell.length_a   1.000
_cell.length_b   1.000
_cell.length_c   1.000
_cell.angle_alpha   90.00
_cell.angle_beta   90.00
_cell.angle_gamma   90.00
#
_symmetry.space_group_name_H-M   'P 1'
#
loop_
_entity.id
_entity.type
_entity.pdbx_description
1 polymer ?
#
loop_
_entity_poly.entity_id
_entity_poly.type
_entity_poly.pdbx_seq_one_letter_code
_entity_poly.pdbx_strand_id
1 'polypeptide(L)'
;MRRGQVSRPYLKCKLKFNWHTERQMSAEFLVSLANFLIEHGFKRRTKLRRKNQLNGKNHEPKKHGEICDVNEGNLKNNSGIIRKSSIAVVGMRSVLRNMQQNRLSAVFFDSDIIKPSSVATTLGLLCLNLGKQNVYGIRNLSSTLSEALNMPRVGAVGFMSGQAEELCQAAFSSLTGVTSSHNVRFLLS
;
A
#
# COMPACT_ATOMS: atom_id res chain seq x y z
N MET A 1 29.82 14.80 41.45
CA MET A 1 30.41 15.35 40.20
C MET A 1 29.36 15.30 39.09
N ARG A 2 28.89 16.45 38.57
CA ARG A 2 27.99 16.49 37.41
C ARG A 2 28.84 16.42 36.14
N ARG A 3 28.64 15.41 35.29
CA ARG A 3 29.31 15.32 33.98
C ARG A 3 28.74 16.43 33.09
N GLY A 4 29.59 17.39 32.70
CA GLY A 4 29.21 18.44 31.75
C GLY A 4 28.85 17.81 30.40
N GLN A 5 27.68 18.15 29.85
CA GLN A 5 27.33 17.74 28.49
C GLN A 5 28.24 18.48 27.50
N VAL A 6 29.14 17.74 26.86
CA VAL A 6 29.95 18.26 25.75
C VAL A 6 29.08 18.25 24.50
N SER A 7 28.74 19.44 23.99
CA SER A 7 28.05 19.58 22.71
C SER A 7 29.00 19.17 21.58
N ARG A 8 28.61 18.15 20.80
CA ARG A 8 29.31 17.79 19.57
C ARG A 8 28.55 18.40 18.40
N PRO A 9 29.16 19.26 17.58
CA PRO A 9 28.49 19.80 16.41
C PRO A 9 28.21 18.65 15.43
N TYR A 10 27.00 18.62 14.88
CA TYR A 10 26.63 17.71 13.80
C TYR A 10 25.69 18.42 12.85
N LEU A 11 25.83 18.11 11.57
CA LEU A 11 24.97 18.65 10.53
C LEU A 11 23.69 17.80 10.46
N LYS A 12 22.54 18.41 10.75
CA LYS A 12 21.23 17.80 10.47
C LYS A 12 20.83 18.14 9.04
N CYS A 13 20.65 17.14 8.19
CA CYS A 13 19.85 17.31 6.97
C CYS A 13 18.39 17.54 7.37
N LYS A 14 17.82 18.67 6.96
CA LYS A 14 16.42 19.05 7.21
C LYS A 14 15.53 18.80 5.98
N LEU A 15 15.78 17.75 5.21
CA LEU A 15 14.90 17.38 4.12
C LEU A 15 13.53 16.97 4.70
N LYS A 16 12.49 17.65 4.24
CA LYS A 16 11.10 17.34 4.57
C LYS A 16 10.36 17.08 3.28
N PHE A 17 9.57 16.01 3.28
CA PHE A 17 8.71 15.64 2.17
C PHE A 17 7.26 15.82 2.62
N ASN A 18 6.46 16.47 1.79
CA ASN A 18 5.03 16.60 2.04
C ASN A 18 4.34 15.29 1.62
N TRP A 19 3.89 14.52 2.60
CA TRP A 19 3.17 13.27 2.40
C TRP A 19 1.66 13.42 2.48
N HIS A 20 1.16 14.66 2.63
CA HIS A 20 -0.27 14.97 2.83
C HIS A 20 -0.89 14.32 4.08
N THR A 21 -0.08 13.87 5.04
CA THR A 21 -0.50 13.16 6.27
C THR A 21 -1.20 14.05 7.31
N GLU A 22 -1.15 15.37 7.14
CA GLU A 22 -1.76 16.36 8.05
C GLU A 22 -3.23 16.59 7.76
N ARG A 23 -3.66 16.38 6.51
CA ARG A 23 -5.07 16.51 6.13
C ARG A 23 -5.78 15.19 6.37
N GLN A 24 -6.89 15.27 7.11
CA GLN A 24 -7.75 14.11 7.29
C GLN A 24 -8.48 13.87 5.97
N MET A 25 -8.12 12.78 5.30
CA MET A 25 -8.94 12.25 4.22
C MET A 25 -10.27 11.77 4.78
N SER A 26 -11.37 11.96 4.04
CA SER A 26 -12.68 11.52 4.50
C SER A 26 -12.69 10.00 4.71
N ALA A 27 -13.35 9.55 5.78
CA ALA A 27 -13.55 8.11 6.01
C ALA A 27 -14.28 7.45 4.83
N GLU A 28 -15.15 8.22 4.16
CA GLU A 28 -15.86 7.82 2.94
C GLU A 28 -14.91 7.41 1.81
N PHE A 29 -13.79 8.13 1.62
CA PHE A 29 -12.82 7.74 0.60
C PHE A 29 -12.23 6.36 0.87
N LEU A 30 -11.87 6.07 2.13
CA LEU A 30 -11.29 4.77 2.50
C LEU A 30 -12.29 3.63 2.29
N VAL A 31 -13.57 3.88 2.55
CA VAL A 31 -14.65 2.92 2.25
C VAL A 31 -14.80 2.72 0.74
N SER A 32 -14.80 3.79 -0.05
CA SER A 32 -14.84 3.70 -1.53
C SER A 32 -13.63 2.95 -2.10
N LEU A 33 -12.43 3.23 -1.59
CA LEU A 33 -11.21 2.51 -1.96
C LEU A 33 -11.31 1.02 -1.62
N ALA A 34 -11.82 0.68 -0.44
CA ALA A 34 -12.02 -0.70 -0.02
C ALA A 34 -13.02 -1.42 -0.93
N ASN A 35 -14.17 -0.81 -1.21
CA ASN A 35 -15.20 -1.37 -2.09
C ASN A 35 -14.67 -1.60 -3.50
N PHE A 36 -13.98 -0.62 -4.07
CA PHE A 36 -13.33 -0.75 -5.38
C PHE A 36 -12.39 -1.96 -5.45
N LEU A 37 -11.53 -2.13 -4.44
CA LEU A 37 -10.63 -3.28 -4.38
C LEU A 37 -11.38 -4.61 -4.18
N ILE A 38 -12.49 -4.62 -3.44
CA ILE A 38 -13.32 -5.82 -3.28
C ILE A 38 -13.97 -6.21 -4.61
N GLU A 39 -14.57 -5.25 -5.32
CA GLU A 39 -15.19 -5.44 -6.64
C GLU A 39 -14.20 -6.01 -7.66
N HIS A 40 -12.94 -5.61 -7.54
CA HIS A 40 -11.84 -6.09 -8.38
C HIS A 40 -11.15 -7.37 -7.88
N GLY A 41 -11.73 -8.06 -6.90
CA GLY A 41 -11.32 -9.40 -6.48
C GLY A 41 -10.11 -9.44 -5.53
N PHE A 42 -9.74 -8.32 -4.92
CA PHE A 42 -8.62 -8.28 -3.98
C PHE A 42 -8.95 -8.94 -2.63
N LYS A 43 -10.23 -9.10 -2.28
CA LYS A 43 -10.65 -9.74 -1.03
C LYS A 43 -10.20 -11.19 -0.94
N ARG A 44 -9.40 -11.51 0.06
CA ARG A 44 -8.88 -12.87 0.28
C ARG A 44 -9.99 -13.77 0.84
N ARG A 45 -10.18 -14.93 0.23
CA ARG A 45 -11.04 -15.98 0.81
C ARG A 45 -10.47 -16.45 2.14
N THR A 46 -11.30 -16.48 3.17
CA THR A 46 -10.96 -17.12 4.44
C THR A 46 -10.76 -18.60 4.15
N LYS A 47 -9.54 -19.12 4.35
CA LYS A 47 -9.34 -20.57 4.34
C LYS A 47 -10.12 -21.10 5.54
N LEU A 48 -11.20 -21.83 5.31
CA LEU A 48 -11.80 -22.66 6.34
C LEU A 48 -10.69 -23.54 6.88
N ARG A 49 -10.33 -23.36 8.16
CA ARG A 49 -9.46 -24.31 8.85
C ARG A 49 -10.17 -25.65 8.73
N ARG A 50 -9.62 -26.59 7.95
CA ARG A 50 -9.99 -28.00 8.05
C ARG A 50 -9.78 -28.36 9.52
N LYS A 51 -10.86 -28.52 10.28
CA LYS A 51 -10.79 -29.19 11.58
C LYS A 51 -10.24 -30.57 11.26
N ASN A 52 -8.99 -30.83 11.65
CA ASN A 52 -8.46 -32.17 11.67
C ASN A 52 -9.42 -32.99 12.54
N GLN A 53 -10.24 -33.82 11.91
CA GLN A 53 -10.79 -34.97 12.58
C GLN A 53 -9.59 -35.81 12.98
N LEU A 54 -9.35 -35.90 14.28
CA LEU A 54 -8.49 -36.90 14.88
C LEU A 54 -8.98 -38.26 14.38
N ASN A 55 -8.25 -38.85 13.45
CA ASN A 55 -8.10 -40.29 13.34
C ASN A 55 -6.66 -40.54 12.93
N GLY A 56 -5.89 -41.04 13.90
CA GLY A 56 -4.48 -41.32 13.73
C GLY A 56 -4.24 -42.43 12.72
N LYS A 57 -3.16 -42.29 11.96
CA LYS A 57 -2.09 -43.29 11.83
C LYS A 57 -0.89 -42.65 11.12
N ASN A 58 0.23 -42.82 11.80
CA ASN A 58 1.62 -42.45 11.51
C ASN A 58 2.00 -42.33 10.02
N HIS A 59 2.70 -41.25 9.67
CA HIS A 59 3.93 -41.32 8.87
C HIS A 59 4.74 -40.01 9.01
N GLU A 60 6.05 -40.20 9.19
CA GLU A 60 7.12 -39.23 9.40
C GLU A 60 7.38 -38.23 8.25
N PRO A 61 8.18 -37.16 8.49
CA PRO A 61 8.15 -35.95 7.68
C PRO A 61 9.14 -36.01 6.50
N LYS A 62 8.69 -35.61 5.30
CA LYS A 62 9.59 -35.17 4.23
C LYS A 62 9.65 -33.64 4.19
N LYS A 63 10.85 -33.13 4.47
CA LYS A 63 11.27 -31.75 4.19
C LYS A 63 11.15 -31.50 2.68
N HIS A 64 10.59 -30.35 2.29
CA HIS A 64 11.03 -29.49 1.17
C HIS A 64 10.11 -28.26 1.19
N GLY A 65 10.59 -27.17 1.81
CA GLY A 65 9.95 -25.86 1.75
C GLY A 65 10.38 -25.16 0.48
N GLU A 66 9.81 -25.58 -0.65
CA GLU A 66 10.03 -24.96 -1.94
C GLU A 66 8.93 -23.93 -2.23
N ILE A 67 9.38 -22.84 -2.83
CA ILE A 67 8.64 -21.66 -3.26
C ILE A 67 7.50 -22.07 -4.20
N CYS A 68 6.34 -21.43 -4.10
CA CYS A 68 5.33 -21.52 -5.15
C CYS A 68 4.84 -20.12 -5.52
N ASP A 69 5.64 -19.48 -6.37
CA ASP A 69 5.11 -18.64 -7.44
C ASP A 69 4.42 -19.55 -8.48
N VAL A 70 3.31 -19.06 -9.02
CA VAL A 70 2.70 -19.34 -10.34
C VAL A 70 2.51 -20.82 -10.75
N ASN A 71 1.24 -21.22 -10.94
CA ASN A 71 0.88 -21.95 -12.16
C ASN A 71 -0.59 -21.77 -12.54
N GLU A 72 -0.76 -21.44 -13.83
CA GLU A 72 -1.97 -21.52 -14.63
C GLU A 72 -2.47 -22.97 -14.76
N GLY A 73 -3.77 -23.14 -15.01
CA GLY A 73 -4.31 -24.36 -15.62
C GLY A 73 -5.33 -25.14 -14.80
N ASN A 74 -6.55 -25.19 -15.36
CA ASN A 74 -7.62 -26.18 -15.19
C ASN A 74 -8.59 -26.15 -13.99
N LEU A 75 -9.64 -25.36 -14.25
CA LEU A 75 -11.08 -25.72 -14.34
C LEU A 75 -11.81 -26.51 -13.23
N LYS A 76 -12.96 -25.90 -12.89
CA LYS A 76 -14.19 -26.41 -12.22
C LYS A 76 -14.15 -26.42 -10.69
N ASN A 77 -14.71 -25.34 -10.12
CA ASN A 77 -15.89 -25.42 -9.25
C ASN A 77 -16.57 -24.04 -9.15
N ASN A 78 -17.86 -24.00 -9.52
CA ASN A 78 -18.73 -22.82 -9.57
C ASN A 78 -18.95 -22.19 -8.18
N SER A 79 -18.00 -21.36 -7.76
CA SER A 79 -18.20 -20.35 -6.72
C SER A 79 -17.56 -19.07 -7.24
N GLY A 80 -18.36 -18.14 -7.80
CA GLY A 80 -17.91 -16.92 -8.48
C GLY A 80 -16.51 -16.45 -8.08
N ILE A 81 -15.49 -16.92 -8.79
CA ILE A 81 -14.10 -16.55 -8.52
C ILE A 81 -13.91 -15.26 -9.28
N ILE A 82 -14.15 -14.12 -8.63
CA ILE A 82 -13.67 -12.84 -9.15
C ILE A 82 -12.14 -12.98 -9.22
N ARG A 83 -11.61 -13.14 -10.43
CA ARG A 83 -10.17 -13.16 -10.66
C ARG A 83 -9.65 -11.77 -10.31
N LYS A 84 -8.51 -11.71 -9.61
CA LYS A 84 -7.84 -10.44 -9.32
C LYS A 84 -7.55 -9.72 -10.62
N SER A 85 -8.15 -8.56 -10.81
CA SER A 85 -7.84 -7.73 -11.97
C SER A 85 -6.43 -7.14 -11.82
N SER A 86 -5.78 -6.85 -12.94
CA SER A 86 -4.48 -6.17 -12.95
C SER A 86 -4.60 -4.66 -12.69
N ILE A 87 -5.70 -4.19 -12.09
CA ILE A 87 -6.02 -2.77 -11.94
C ILE A 87 -5.20 -2.09 -10.85
N ALA A 88 -4.84 -2.86 -9.82
CA ALA A 88 -4.16 -2.37 -8.63
C ALA A 88 -3.15 -3.39 -8.12
N VAL A 89 -2.21 -2.91 -7.30
CA VAL A 89 -1.26 -3.72 -6.55
C VAL A 89 -1.37 -3.38 -5.08
N VAL A 90 -1.41 -4.42 -4.25
CA VAL A 90 -1.56 -4.31 -2.81
C VAL A 90 -0.32 -4.85 -2.12
N GLY A 91 0.18 -4.10 -1.15
CA GLY A 91 1.35 -4.44 -0.33
C GLY A 91 2.63 -3.73 -0.76
N MET A 92 3.44 -3.38 0.24
CA MET A 92 4.67 -2.58 0.09
C MET A 92 5.61 -3.11 -1.00
N ARG A 93 5.94 -4.41 -0.98
CA ARG A 93 6.90 -5.00 -1.93
C ARG A 93 6.40 -4.88 -3.37
N SER A 94 5.13 -5.24 -3.60
CA SER A 94 4.51 -5.20 -4.93
C SER A 94 4.41 -3.77 -5.45
N VAL A 95 4.01 -2.84 -4.59
CA VAL A 95 3.93 -1.41 -4.91
C VAL A 95 5.31 -0.88 -5.28
N LEU A 96 6.33 -1.04 -4.43
CA LEU A 96 7.67 -0.54 -4.69
C LEU A 96 8.29 -1.11 -5.97
N ARG A 97 8.09 -2.40 -6.25
CA ARG A 97 8.53 -3.02 -7.51
C ARG A 97 7.88 -2.37 -8.73
N ASN A 98 6.58 -2.07 -8.67
CA ASN A 98 5.87 -1.43 -9.78
C ASN A 98 6.16 0.08 -9.88
N MET A 99 6.48 0.74 -8.76
CA MET A 99 6.99 2.11 -8.75
C MET A 99 8.30 2.21 -9.53
N GLN A 100 9.26 1.32 -9.24
CA GLN A 100 10.55 1.26 -9.96
C GLN A 100 10.39 1.01 -11.46
N GLN A 101 9.35 0.27 -11.85
CA GLN A 101 9.03 0.01 -13.26
C GLN A 101 8.20 1.12 -13.92
N ASN A 102 7.87 2.20 -13.20
CA ASN A 102 7.01 3.30 -13.69
C ASN A 102 5.64 2.83 -14.22
N ARG A 103 5.03 1.83 -13.58
CA ARG A 103 3.73 1.26 -14.01
C ARG A 103 2.52 1.84 -13.28
N LEU A 104 2.76 2.62 -12.23
CA LEU A 104 1.71 3.14 -11.36
C LEU A 104 1.40 4.59 -11.70
N SER A 105 0.12 4.96 -11.63
CA SER A 105 -0.34 6.36 -11.70
C SER A 105 -0.36 7.01 -10.32
N ALA A 106 -0.89 6.29 -9.33
CA ALA A 106 -1.03 6.75 -7.97
C ALA A 106 -0.62 5.67 -6.97
N VAL A 107 -0.05 6.11 -5.85
CA VAL A 107 0.40 5.26 -4.74
C VAL A 107 -0.07 5.85 -3.42
N PHE A 108 -0.65 4.98 -2.60
CA PHE A 108 -1.14 5.28 -1.27
C PHE A 108 -0.36 4.45 -0.26
N PHE A 109 0.27 5.13 0.70
CA PHE A 109 0.97 4.53 1.81
C PHE A 109 0.21 4.80 3.10
N ASP A 110 0.24 3.84 4.01
CA ASP A 110 -0.24 4.06 5.36
C ASP A 110 0.70 5.03 6.09
N SER A 111 0.13 6.03 6.77
CA SER A 111 0.90 7.12 7.40
C SER A 111 1.90 6.60 8.44
N ASP A 112 1.55 5.51 9.14
CA ASP A 112 2.42 4.90 10.14
C ASP A 112 3.69 4.30 9.54
N ILE A 113 3.68 3.94 8.24
CA ILE A 113 4.86 3.44 7.53
C ILE A 113 5.80 4.58 7.17
N ILE A 114 5.25 5.75 6.85
CA ILE A 114 6.02 6.94 6.48
C ILE A 114 6.58 7.64 7.73
N LYS A 115 5.92 7.52 8.88
CA LYS A 115 6.28 8.23 10.13
C LYS A 115 7.78 8.18 10.51
N PRO A 116 8.52 7.06 10.37
CA PRO A 116 9.96 7.07 10.60
C PRO A 116 10.69 7.94 9.57
N SER A 117 11.50 8.90 10.03
CA SER A 117 12.15 9.90 9.18
C SER A 117 13.05 9.30 8.08
N SER A 118 13.71 8.17 8.36
CA SER A 118 14.52 7.45 7.38
C SER A 118 13.68 6.89 6.23
N VAL A 119 12.50 6.35 6.54
CA VAL A 119 11.58 5.79 5.54
C VAL A 119 10.97 6.91 4.71
N ALA A 120 10.47 7.97 5.35
CA ALA A 120 9.99 9.17 4.67
C ALA A 120 11.06 9.74 3.72
N THR A 121 12.30 9.90 4.19
CA THR A 121 13.36 10.48 3.35
C THR A 121 13.67 9.59 2.15
N THR A 122 13.79 8.28 2.36
CA THR A 122 14.12 7.33 1.29
C THR A 122 13.01 7.25 0.24
N LEU A 123 11.75 7.13 0.68
CA LEU A 123 10.61 7.11 -0.23
C LEU A 123 10.46 8.46 -0.95
N GLY A 124 10.73 9.57 -0.25
CA GLY A 124 10.66 10.91 -0.84
C GLY A 124 11.65 11.08 -1.98
N LEU A 125 12.91 10.69 -1.76
CA LEU A 125 13.94 10.69 -2.79
C LEU A 125 13.59 9.74 -3.94
N LEU A 126 13.04 8.57 -3.66
CA LEU A 126 12.56 7.64 -4.68
C LEU A 126 11.47 8.28 -5.55
N CYS A 127 10.49 8.94 -4.93
CA CYS A 127 9.40 9.61 -5.64
C CYS A 127 9.92 10.76 -6.51
N LEU A 128 10.87 11.55 -6.01
CA LEU A 128 11.51 12.62 -6.79
C LEU A 128 12.25 12.08 -8.03
N ASN A 129 12.93 10.94 -7.91
CA ASN A 129 13.64 10.32 -9.02
C ASN A 129 12.68 9.77 -10.10
N LEU A 130 11.53 9.24 -9.68
CA LEU A 130 10.56 8.63 -10.61
C LEU A 130 9.62 9.66 -11.26
N GLY A 131 9.29 10.76 -10.57
CA GLY A 131 8.69 11.99 -11.09
C GLY A 131 7.29 11.92 -11.72
N LYS A 132 6.76 10.71 -11.98
CA LYS A 132 5.50 10.49 -12.73
C LYS A 132 4.33 10.02 -11.86
N GLN A 133 4.59 9.60 -10.63
CA GLN A 133 3.61 8.97 -9.75
C GLN A 133 3.12 9.96 -8.70
N ASN A 134 1.81 10.02 -8.51
CA ASN A 134 1.22 10.74 -7.40
C ASN A 134 1.28 9.88 -6.14
N VAL A 135 1.96 10.35 -5.10
CA VAL A 135 2.20 9.56 -3.89
C VAL A 135 1.64 10.25 -2.66
N TYR A 136 0.85 9.51 -1.88
CA TYR A 136 0.10 10.05 -0.76
C TYR A 136 0.24 9.18 0.48
N GLY A 137 0.31 9.81 1.66
CA GLY A 137 0.19 9.17 2.96
C GLY A 137 -1.22 9.31 3.51
N ILE A 138 -1.91 8.19 3.75
CA ILE A 138 -3.27 8.15 4.30
C ILE A 138 -3.25 7.53 5.70
N ARG A 139 -4.00 8.09 6.65
CA ARG A 139 -4.12 7.51 7.99
C ARG A 139 -5.11 6.36 7.98
N ASN A 140 -4.89 5.33 8.80
CA ASN A 140 -5.77 4.17 8.94
C ASN A 140 -5.94 3.36 7.64
N LEU A 141 -5.09 3.57 6.63
CA LEU A 141 -5.16 2.79 5.39
C LEU A 141 -4.97 1.31 5.70
N SER A 142 -3.97 1.00 6.53
CA SER A 142 -3.66 -0.38 6.86
C SER A 142 -4.76 -1.06 7.65
N SER A 143 -5.34 -0.42 8.66
CA SER A 143 -6.42 -1.03 9.46
C SER A 143 -7.66 -1.27 8.61
N THR A 144 -8.14 -0.25 7.89
CA THR A 144 -9.36 -0.34 7.09
C THR A 144 -9.24 -1.37 5.97
N LEU A 145 -8.14 -1.36 5.20
CA LEU A 145 -7.99 -2.30 4.08
C LEU A 145 -7.65 -3.73 4.52
N SER A 146 -6.93 -3.90 5.63
CA SER A 146 -6.62 -5.24 6.15
C SER A 146 -7.90 -5.97 6.56
N GLU A 147 -8.82 -5.26 7.22
CA GLU A 147 -10.14 -5.78 7.58
C GLU A 147 -10.99 -6.06 6.34
N ALA A 148 -11.17 -5.06 5.47
CA ALA A 148 -12.04 -5.18 4.29
C ALA A 148 -11.58 -6.29 3.32
N LEU A 149 -10.27 -6.42 3.12
CA LEU A 149 -9.68 -7.37 2.18
C LEU A 149 -9.32 -8.72 2.82
N ASN A 150 -9.53 -8.90 4.13
CA ASN A 150 -9.11 -10.10 4.88
C ASN A 150 -7.62 -10.42 4.69
N MET A 151 -6.79 -9.39 4.79
CA MET A 151 -5.33 -9.48 4.67
C MET A 151 -4.67 -9.07 5.99
N PRO A 152 -3.55 -9.69 6.40
CA PRO A 152 -2.97 -9.41 7.72
C PRO A 152 -2.40 -8.00 7.86
N ARG A 153 -1.89 -7.40 6.76
CA ARG A 153 -1.36 -6.04 6.76
C ARG A 153 -1.33 -5.46 5.35
N VAL A 154 -2.10 -4.39 5.12
CA VAL A 154 -2.16 -3.66 3.85
C VAL A 154 -1.52 -2.28 4.01
N GLY A 155 -0.18 -2.25 3.96
CA GLY A 155 0.57 -1.00 4.18
C GLY A 155 0.61 -0.05 2.98
N ALA A 156 0.32 -0.55 1.77
CA ALA A 156 0.36 0.25 0.57
C ALA A 156 -0.58 -0.30 -0.50
N VAL A 157 -1.09 0.61 -1.32
CA VAL A 157 -1.87 0.32 -2.53
C VAL A 157 -1.34 1.19 -3.66
N GLY A 158 -1.22 0.62 -4.85
CA GLY A 158 -0.89 1.37 -6.06
C GLY A 158 -1.86 1.03 -7.18
N PHE A 159 -2.22 2.02 -7.99
CA PHE A 159 -3.06 1.83 -9.17
C PHE A 159 -2.21 1.84 -10.44
N MET A 160 -2.53 0.94 -11.37
CA MET A 160 -1.88 0.94 -12.68
C MET A 160 -2.26 2.19 -13.47
N SER A 161 -1.37 2.60 -14.39
CA SER A 161 -1.63 3.76 -15.25
C SER A 161 -2.96 3.63 -16.02
N GLY A 162 -3.74 4.71 -16.05
CA GLY A 162 -5.05 4.77 -16.71
C GLY A 162 -6.16 4.00 -15.98
N GLN A 163 -5.94 3.63 -14.71
CA GLN A 163 -6.93 2.95 -13.89
C GLN A 163 -7.28 3.77 -12.65
N ALA A 164 -8.52 3.61 -12.17
CA ALA A 164 -9.03 4.26 -10.96
C ALA A 164 -8.87 5.80 -10.97
N GLU A 165 -9.03 6.44 -12.13
CA GLU A 165 -8.85 7.88 -12.30
C GLU A 165 -9.76 8.70 -11.38
N GLU A 166 -11.03 8.29 -11.25
CA GLU A 166 -12.01 8.93 -10.36
C GLU A 166 -11.56 8.89 -8.89
N LEU A 167 -11.05 7.75 -8.41
CA LEU A 167 -10.51 7.63 -7.05
C LEU A 167 -9.23 8.47 -6.90
N CYS A 168 -8.37 8.49 -7.91
CA CYS A 168 -7.16 9.32 -7.88
C CYS A 168 -7.51 10.81 -7.81
N GLN A 169 -8.53 11.25 -8.54
CA GLN A 169 -9.00 12.63 -8.55
C GLN A 169 -9.73 13.01 -7.26
N ALA A 170 -10.50 12.10 -6.68
CA ALA A 170 -11.11 12.28 -5.36
C ALA A 170 -10.05 12.42 -4.26
N ALA A 171 -9.01 11.57 -4.29
CA ALA A 171 -7.88 11.67 -3.38
C ALA A 171 -7.13 13.00 -3.53
N PHE A 172 -6.84 13.40 -4.78
CA PHE A 172 -6.17 14.66 -5.07
C PHE A 172 -6.96 15.86 -4.55
N SER A 173 -8.27 15.92 -4.84
CA SER A 173 -9.15 17.01 -4.38
C SER A 173 -9.18 17.10 -2.85
N SER A 174 -9.28 15.96 -2.16
CA SER A 174 -9.32 15.90 -0.69
C SER A 174 -7.98 16.30 -0.04
N LEU A 175 -6.85 15.87 -0.62
CA LEU A 175 -5.52 16.06 -0.02
C LEU A 175 -4.82 17.37 -0.43
N THR A 176 -5.16 17.95 -1.57
CA THR A 176 -4.60 19.23 -2.01
C THR A 176 -5.55 20.39 -1.69
N GLY A 177 -6.84 20.13 -1.47
CA GLY A 177 -7.84 21.17 -1.22
C GLY A 177 -7.99 22.13 -2.40
N VAL A 178 -7.43 21.79 -3.55
CA VAL A 178 -7.54 22.53 -4.79
C VAL A 178 -8.76 21.97 -5.52
N THR A 179 -9.82 22.76 -5.57
CA THR A 179 -10.87 22.58 -6.56
C THR A 179 -10.25 22.89 -7.92
N SER A 180 -10.36 21.93 -8.84
CA SER A 180 -9.82 21.90 -10.20
C SER A 180 -9.53 23.28 -10.80
N SER A 181 -8.29 23.73 -10.72
CA SER A 181 -7.73 24.73 -11.62
C SER A 181 -6.26 24.39 -11.86
N HIS A 182 -5.86 24.50 -13.12
CA HIS A 182 -4.68 23.91 -13.73
C HIS A 182 -3.35 24.15 -13.00
N ASN A 183 -2.44 23.17 -13.14
CA ASN A 183 -0.99 23.25 -12.94
C ASN A 183 -0.51 23.82 -11.59
N VAL A 184 -0.19 22.94 -10.64
CA VAL A 184 0.74 23.32 -9.55
C VAL A 184 1.84 22.28 -9.43
N ARG A 185 3.00 22.68 -9.96
CA ARG A 185 4.33 22.14 -9.69
C ARG A 185 4.60 22.09 -8.20
N PHE A 186 5.35 21.08 -7.77
CA PHE A 186 5.93 20.92 -6.44
C PHE A 186 6.34 22.26 -5.80
N LEU A 187 5.62 22.67 -4.74
CA LEU A 187 6.08 23.71 -3.83
C LEU A 187 6.99 23.06 -2.79
N LEU A 188 8.30 23.24 -2.99
CA LEU A 188 9.29 23.15 -1.93
C LEU A 188 9.15 24.41 -1.08
N SER A 189 8.79 24.25 0.19
CA SER A 189 8.90 25.28 1.24
C SER A 189 10.13 25.02 2.11
#